data_AF-A0A926PMY1-F1
#
_entry.id   AF-A0A926PMY1-F1
#
_cell.length_a   1.000
_cell.length_b   1.000
_cell.length_c   1.000
_cell.angle_alpha   90.00
_cell.angle_beta   90.00
_cell.angle_gamma   90.00
#
_symmetry.space_group_name_H-M   'P 1'
#
loop_
_entity.id
_entity.type
_entity.pdbx_description
1 polymer ?
#
loop_
_entity_poly.entity_id
_entity_poly.type
_entity_poly.pdbx_seq_one_letter_code
_entity_poly.pdbx_strand_id
1 'polypeptide(L)'
;MTTIKVSIGAQIEKGPQVSISKDIPVNTYDKIDEIVIAPGQERTVNVQPSSKDQISFLLITSSLYTDPSKPEQKISYGVDAPTIGLDQPHIYLGKGSVSVLGGDPKVLKFKNDYPAPAADDKNAPKNEAKIEILVGRDALQPSA
;
A
#
# COMPACT_ATOMS: atom_id res chain seq x y z
N MET A 1 7.01 22.50 0.49
CA MET A 1 7.21 21.59 1.63
C MET A 1 5.89 21.51 2.39
N THR A 2 5.42 20.30 2.67
CA THR A 2 4.18 20.05 3.41
C THR A 2 4.47 19.04 4.52
N THR A 3 3.49 18.80 5.39
CA THR A 3 3.62 17.87 6.51
C THR A 3 2.47 16.88 6.47
N ILE A 4 2.80 15.59 6.46
CA ILE A 4 1.83 14.51 6.69
C ILE A 4 1.71 14.34 8.20
N LYS A 5 0.50 14.54 8.73
CA LYS A 5 0.19 14.30 10.14
C LYS A 5 -0.31 12.86 10.30
N VAL A 6 0.43 12.04 11.05
CA VAL A 6 0.08 10.65 11.30
C VAL A 6 -0.28 10.47 12.76
N SER A 7 -1.41 9.83 13.01
CA SER A 7 -1.84 9.39 14.35
C SER A 7 -2.30 7.95 14.27
N ILE A 8 -1.66 7.07 15.04
CA ILE A 8 -1.99 5.64 15.13
C ILE A 8 -2.33 5.33 16.58
N GLY A 9 -3.45 4.63 16.81
CA GLY A 9 -3.84 4.14 18.12
C GLY A 9 -4.04 2.63 18.08
N ALA A 10 -3.48 1.93 19.06
CA ALA A 10 -3.74 0.53 19.32
C ALA A 10 -4.33 0.40 20.73
N GLN A 11 -5.48 -0.28 20.83
CA GLN A 11 -6.15 -0.54 22.10
C GLN A 11 -6.54 -2.01 22.14
N ILE A 12 -6.16 -2.67 23.24
CA ILE A 12 -6.55 -4.05 23.52
C ILE A 12 -7.76 -4.00 24.47
N GLU A 13 -8.78 -4.81 24.19
CA GLU A 13 -9.94 -4.92 25.08
C GLU A 13 -9.47 -5.33 26.49
N LYS A 14 -9.81 -4.52 27.51
CA LYS A 14 -9.37 -4.69 28.91
C LYS A 14 -7.83 -4.75 29.07
N GLY A 15 -7.10 -4.14 28.14
CA GLY A 15 -5.65 -4.20 28.08
C GLY A 15 -5.01 -2.83 27.88
N PRO A 16 -3.71 -2.81 27.53
CA PRO A 16 -2.96 -1.58 27.32
C PRO A 16 -3.46 -0.81 26.10
N GLN A 17 -3.21 0.49 26.14
CA GLN A 17 -3.40 1.39 25.02
C GLN A 17 -2.07 2.06 24.69
N VAL A 18 -1.75 2.13 23.40
CA VAL A 18 -0.59 2.83 22.87
C VAL A 18 -1.06 3.76 21.77
N SER A 19 -0.61 5.01 21.79
CA SER A 19 -0.82 5.94 20.68
C SER A 19 0.51 6.54 20.24
N ILE A 20 0.61 6.77 18.93
CA ILE A 20 1.76 7.40 18.29
C ILE A 20 1.22 8.53 17.42
N SER A 21 1.74 9.74 17.61
CA SER A 21 1.49 10.87 16.73
C SER A 21 2.82 11.43 16.23
N LYS A 22 2.93 11.62 14.90
CA LYS A 22 4.14 12.08 14.24
C LYS A 22 3.79 13.02 13.09
N ASP A 23 4.61 14.06 12.95
CA ASP A 23 4.63 14.93 11.80
C ASP A 23 5.76 14.48 10.88
N ILE A 24 5.43 14.13 9.64
CA ILE A 24 6.39 13.66 8.62
C ILE A 24 6.54 14.77 7.60
N PRO A 25 7.67 15.52 7.63
CA PRO A 25 7.93 16.54 6.64
C PRO A 25 8.20 15.87 5.29
N VAL A 26 7.49 16.31 4.25
CA VAL A 26 7.68 15.83 2.88
C VAL A 26 7.73 17.02 1.92
N ASN A 27 8.44 16.87 0.82
CA ASN A 27 8.49 17.90 -0.21
C ASN A 27 7.30 17.79 -1.14
N THR A 28 6.97 16.55 -1.53
CA THR A 28 5.85 16.23 -2.41
C THR A 28 5.10 15.04 -1.86
N TYR A 29 3.82 14.97 -2.21
CA TYR A 29 2.95 13.84 -1.93
C TYR A 29 2.06 13.62 -3.14
N ASP A 30 1.70 12.36 -3.39
CA ASP A 30 0.68 12.00 -4.36
C ASP A 30 -0.32 11.05 -3.73
N LYS A 31 -1.57 11.17 -4.15
CA LYS A 31 -2.59 10.14 -3.95
C LYS A 31 -2.83 9.46 -5.30
N ILE A 32 -2.52 8.17 -5.38
CA ILE A 32 -2.76 7.33 -6.54
C ILE A 32 -4.03 6.53 -6.25
N ASP A 33 -5.11 6.92 -6.90
CA ASP A 33 -6.44 6.36 -6.69
C ASP A 33 -6.86 5.45 -7.85
N GLU A 34 -7.93 4.71 -7.62
CA GLU A 34 -8.67 3.97 -8.66
C GLU A 34 -7.84 2.90 -9.40
N ILE A 35 -6.83 2.32 -8.76
CA ILE A 35 -6.12 1.17 -9.31
C ILE A 35 -7.03 -0.06 -9.21
N VAL A 36 -7.78 -0.32 -10.28
CA VAL A 36 -8.67 -1.48 -10.35
C VAL A 36 -7.92 -2.70 -10.89
N ILE A 37 -7.94 -3.77 -10.11
CA ILE A 37 -7.31 -5.05 -10.44
C ILE A 37 -8.41 -6.12 -10.47
N ALA A 38 -8.74 -6.58 -11.67
CA ALA A 38 -9.70 -7.67 -11.84
C ALA A 38 -9.13 -9.00 -11.32
N PRO A 39 -10.00 -9.98 -10.98
CA PRO A 39 -9.59 -11.34 -10.62
C PRO A 39 -8.59 -11.96 -11.61
N GLY A 40 -7.53 -12.58 -11.08
CA GLY A 40 -6.46 -13.21 -11.85
C GLY A 40 -5.53 -12.24 -12.60
N GLN A 41 -5.66 -10.92 -12.40
CA GLN A 41 -4.86 -9.93 -13.10
C GLN A 41 -3.75 -9.33 -12.22
N GLU A 42 -2.75 -8.78 -12.89
CA GLU A 42 -1.68 -7.99 -12.29
C GLU A 42 -1.74 -6.54 -12.77
N ARG A 43 -1.30 -5.62 -11.91
CA ARG A 43 -1.15 -4.20 -12.26
C ARG A 43 0.17 -3.67 -11.72
N THR A 44 0.82 -2.85 -12.53
CA THR A 44 2.05 -2.16 -12.16
C THR A 44 1.74 -0.70 -11.90
N VAL A 45 2.21 -0.17 -10.77
CA VAL A 45 1.93 1.19 -10.31
C VAL A 45 3.25 1.90 -10.05
N ASN A 46 3.47 3.03 -10.72
CA ASN A 46 4.61 3.89 -10.46
C ASN A 46 4.34 4.71 -9.20
N VAL A 47 5.10 4.47 -8.13
CA VAL A 47 5.00 5.21 -6.86
C VAL A 47 6.09 6.28 -6.72
N GLN A 48 7.10 6.26 -7.60
CA GLN A 48 8.15 7.28 -7.68
C GLN A 48 8.39 7.69 -9.14
N PRO A 49 8.24 8.98 -9.50
CA PRO A 49 8.51 9.43 -10.87
C PRO A 49 10.01 9.54 -11.20
N SER A 50 10.88 9.70 -10.18
CA SER A 50 12.31 9.94 -10.38
C SER A 50 13.19 8.92 -9.62
N SER A 51 14.47 8.85 -9.95
CA SER A 51 15.44 8.05 -9.18
C SER A 51 16.04 8.78 -7.99
N LYS A 52 15.57 10.00 -7.69
CA LYS A 52 16.24 10.93 -6.76
C LYS A 52 15.42 11.26 -5.52
N ASP A 53 14.12 11.00 -5.54
CA ASP A 53 13.25 11.21 -4.39
C ASP A 53 13.26 9.94 -3.51
N GLN A 54 13.24 10.11 -2.18
CA GLN A 54 13.11 8.98 -1.25
C GLN A 54 11.71 8.98 -0.65
N ILE A 55 11.04 7.84 -0.71
CA ILE A 55 9.72 7.68 -0.09
C ILE A 55 9.92 7.63 1.42
N SER A 56 9.35 8.61 2.13
CA SER A 56 9.39 8.69 3.60
C SER A 56 8.05 8.31 4.22
N PHE A 57 6.99 8.20 3.42
CA PHE A 57 5.68 7.74 3.84
C PHE A 57 5.01 6.94 2.72
N LEU A 58 4.43 5.79 3.04
CA LEU A 58 3.60 5.02 2.13
C LEU A 58 2.43 4.43 2.91
N LEU A 59 1.21 4.66 2.42
CA LEU A 59 -0.01 4.00 2.88
C LEU A 59 -0.65 3.31 1.69
N ILE A 60 -0.92 2.01 1.82
CA ILE A 60 -1.59 1.20 0.82
C ILE A 60 -2.88 0.69 1.44
N THR A 61 -4.01 0.99 0.80
CA THR A 61 -5.33 0.48 1.18
C THR A 61 -5.97 -0.23 0.00
N SER A 62 -6.94 -1.08 0.30
CA SER A 62 -7.72 -1.80 -0.70
C SER A 62 -9.19 -1.90 -0.31
N SER A 63 -10.07 -2.00 -1.30
CA SER A 63 -11.46 -2.42 -1.10
C SER A 63 -11.61 -3.93 -0.85
N LEU A 64 -10.56 -4.70 -1.11
CA LEU A 64 -10.52 -6.16 -0.98
C LEU A 64 -9.16 -6.58 -0.42
N TYR A 65 -9.14 -7.33 0.67
CA TYR A 65 -7.90 -7.74 1.35
C TYR A 65 -7.73 -9.25 1.28
N THR A 66 -6.49 -9.70 1.43
CA THR A 66 -6.16 -11.13 1.56
C THR A 66 -6.88 -11.73 2.76
N ASP A 67 -7.56 -12.85 2.55
CA ASP A 67 -8.06 -13.70 3.63
C ASP A 67 -7.03 -14.79 3.93
N PRO A 68 -6.30 -14.73 5.06
CA PRO A 68 -5.26 -15.71 5.37
C PRO A 68 -5.81 -17.13 5.59
N SER A 69 -7.13 -17.30 5.75
CA SER A 69 -7.77 -18.61 5.86
C SER A 69 -8.08 -19.26 4.50
N LYS A 70 -7.98 -18.50 3.39
CA LYS A 70 -8.34 -18.92 2.04
C LYS A 70 -7.23 -18.59 1.03
N PRO A 71 -6.38 -19.56 0.66
CA PRO A 71 -5.22 -19.33 -0.23
C PRO A 71 -5.57 -18.68 -1.58
N GLU A 72 -6.78 -18.92 -2.08
CA GLU A 72 -7.31 -18.39 -3.33
C GLU A 72 -7.86 -16.95 -3.20
N GLN A 73 -7.95 -16.40 -1.99
CA GLN A 73 -8.46 -15.05 -1.73
C GLN A 73 -7.32 -14.14 -1.32
N LYS A 74 -6.46 -13.81 -2.29
CA LYS A 74 -5.22 -13.10 -2.04
C LYS A 74 -5.06 -11.86 -2.92
N ILE A 75 -4.79 -10.72 -2.26
CA ILE A 75 -4.28 -9.50 -2.88
C ILE A 75 -2.83 -9.35 -2.44
N SER A 76 -1.90 -9.23 -3.37
CA SER A 76 -0.48 -9.13 -3.04
C SER A 76 0.25 -8.06 -3.82
N TYR A 77 1.36 -7.58 -3.28
CA TYR A 77 2.21 -6.61 -3.94
C TYR A 77 3.70 -6.76 -3.60
N GLY A 78 4.54 -6.03 -4.35
CA GLY A 78 5.98 -5.95 -4.11
C GLY A 78 6.70 -5.22 -5.25
N VAL A 79 8.00 -5.01 -5.10
CA VAL A 79 8.82 -4.27 -6.09
C VAL A 79 9.13 -5.14 -7.31
N ASP A 80 9.73 -6.31 -7.08
CA ASP A 80 10.11 -7.24 -8.14
C ASP A 80 8.98 -8.22 -8.47
N ALA A 81 8.32 -8.74 -7.44
CA ALA A 81 7.22 -9.69 -7.54
C ALA A 81 6.18 -9.43 -6.43
N PRO A 82 4.89 -9.76 -6.67
CA PRO A 82 3.82 -9.54 -5.70
C PRO A 82 3.84 -10.62 -4.60
N THR A 83 4.79 -10.52 -3.66
CA THR A 83 4.99 -11.53 -2.62
C THR A 83 4.36 -11.16 -1.28
N ILE A 84 4.15 -9.87 -1.03
CA ILE A 84 3.61 -9.36 0.23
C ILE A 84 2.08 -9.41 0.13
N GLY A 85 1.43 -10.22 0.96
CA GLY A 85 -0.04 -10.21 1.06
C GLY A 85 -0.52 -8.92 1.71
N LEU A 86 -1.49 -8.25 1.08
CA LEU A 86 -2.19 -7.10 1.63
C LEU A 86 -3.44 -7.63 2.35
N ASP A 87 -3.31 -7.99 3.61
CA ASP A 87 -4.39 -8.53 4.46
C ASP A 87 -5.08 -7.45 5.30
N GLN A 88 -4.45 -6.29 5.44
CA GLN A 88 -4.95 -5.07 6.09
C GLN A 88 -4.38 -3.82 5.40
N PRO A 89 -4.83 -2.60 5.77
CA PRO A 89 -4.10 -1.38 5.42
C PRO A 89 -2.62 -1.48 5.84
N HIS A 90 -1.70 -1.29 4.88
CA HIS A 90 -0.27 -1.31 5.17
C HIS A 90 0.25 0.12 5.23
N ILE A 91 0.95 0.43 6.32
CA ILE A 91 1.56 1.74 6.53
C ILE A 91 3.07 1.60 6.76
N TYR A 92 3.84 2.32 5.98
CA TYR A 92 5.30 2.40 6.09
C TYR A 92 5.67 3.82 6.48
N LEU A 93 6.16 3.96 7.71
CA LEU A 93 6.53 5.25 8.31
C LEU A 93 8.04 5.38 8.36
N GLY A 94 8.58 6.30 7.56
CA GLY A 94 10.01 6.58 7.47
C GLY A 94 10.77 5.63 6.54
N LYS A 95 11.96 6.08 6.15
CA LYS A 95 12.84 5.41 5.16
C LYS A 95 13.19 3.98 5.54
N GLY A 96 13.45 3.73 6.83
CA GLY A 96 13.78 2.39 7.32
C GLY A 96 12.63 1.41 7.11
N SER A 97 11.39 1.82 7.37
CA SER A 97 10.20 0.98 7.14
C SER A 97 10.00 0.71 5.65
N VAL A 98 10.10 1.74 4.81
CA VAL A 98 9.98 1.61 3.34
C VAL A 98 11.06 0.69 2.77
N SER A 99 12.29 0.75 3.28
CA SER A 99 13.41 -0.06 2.79
C SER A 99 13.20 -1.58 2.89
N VAL A 100 12.30 -2.03 3.78
CA VAL A 100 11.89 -3.44 3.91
C VAL A 100 11.26 -3.97 2.61
N LEU A 101 10.72 -3.10 1.76
CA LEU A 101 10.20 -3.46 0.44
C LEU A 101 11.29 -3.80 -0.59
N GLY A 102 12.58 -3.71 -0.22
CA GLY A 102 13.72 -3.96 -1.11
C GLY A 102 14.43 -2.68 -1.56
N GLY A 103 14.34 -1.58 -0.80
CA GLY A 103 14.97 -0.29 -1.11
C GLY A 103 13.95 0.85 -1.27
N ASP A 104 14.29 1.87 -2.08
CA ASP A 104 13.39 2.96 -2.46
C ASP A 104 12.54 2.51 -3.67
N PRO A 105 11.29 2.03 -3.47
CA PRO A 105 10.52 1.42 -4.54
C PRO A 105 10.12 2.49 -5.55
N LYS A 106 10.47 2.29 -6.82
CA LYS A 106 9.93 3.13 -7.91
C LYS A 106 8.56 2.69 -8.36
N VAL A 107 8.35 1.39 -8.28
CA VAL A 107 7.23 0.68 -8.85
C VAL A 107 6.78 -0.36 -7.82
N LEU A 108 5.46 -0.49 -7.68
CA LEU A 108 4.83 -1.60 -6.99
C LEU A 108 4.01 -2.39 -7.99
N LYS A 109 4.25 -3.70 -8.04
CA LYS A 109 3.43 -4.66 -8.77
C LYS A 109 2.40 -5.21 -7.81
N PHE A 110 1.15 -5.22 -8.22
CA PHE A 110 0.03 -5.76 -7.49
C PHE A 110 -0.56 -6.95 -8.27
N LYS A 111 -1.10 -7.91 -7.53
CA LYS A 111 -1.79 -9.07 -8.07
C LYS A 111 -3.06 -9.35 -7.28
N ASN A 112 -4.12 -9.67 -8.01
CA ASN A 112 -5.37 -10.15 -7.46
C ASN A 112 -5.56 -11.62 -7.84
N ASP A 113 -5.34 -12.52 -6.89
CA ASP A 113 -5.50 -13.96 -7.08
C ASP A 113 -6.92 -14.45 -6.77
N TYR A 114 -7.87 -13.57 -6.45
CA TYR A 114 -9.26 -13.98 -6.22
C TYR A 114 -9.81 -14.75 -7.41
N PRO A 115 -10.70 -15.74 -7.17
CA PRO A 115 -11.39 -16.42 -8.24
C PRO A 115 -12.30 -15.45 -8.98
N ALA A 116 -12.35 -15.59 -10.30
CA ALA A 116 -13.34 -14.88 -11.10
C ALA A 116 -14.76 -15.33 -10.69
N PRO A 117 -15.75 -14.42 -10.68
CA PRO A 117 -17.14 -14.79 -10.46
C PRO A 117 -17.62 -15.80 -11.51
N ALA A 118 -18.57 -16.66 -11.14
CA ALA A 118 -19.22 -17.57 -12.06
C ALA A 118 -19.91 -16.79 -13.19
N ALA A 119 -19.73 -17.22 -14.44
CA ALA A 119 -20.13 -16.45 -15.63
C ALA A 119 -21.65 -16.28 -15.77
N ASP A 120 -22.44 -17.07 -15.06
CA ASP A 120 -23.90 -17.13 -15.10
C ASP A 120 -24.59 -16.36 -13.97
N ASP A 121 -23.86 -15.98 -12.92
CA ASP A 121 -24.42 -15.21 -11.81
C ASP A 121 -24.08 -13.72 -11.92
N LYS A 122 -25.05 -12.94 -12.44
CA LYS A 122 -24.93 -11.48 -12.58
C LYS A 122 -24.85 -10.73 -11.25
N ASN A 123 -25.16 -11.40 -10.13
CA ASN A 123 -25.11 -10.82 -8.78
C ASN A 123 -23.87 -11.29 -8.00
N ALA A 124 -23.03 -12.15 -8.59
CA ALA A 124 -21.83 -12.62 -7.93
C ALA A 124 -20.87 -11.45 -7.60
N PRO A 125 -20.16 -11.51 -6.46
CA PRO A 125 -19.16 -10.50 -6.13
C PRO A 125 -18.10 -10.47 -7.23
N LYS A 126 -17.87 -9.28 -7.80
CA LYS A 126 -16.93 -9.10 -8.91
C LYS A 126 -15.48 -9.43 -8.54
N ASN A 127 -15.18 -9.48 -7.24
CA ASN A 127 -13.85 -9.70 -6.69
C ASN A 127 -12.78 -8.77 -7.26
N GLU A 128 -13.17 -7.57 -7.70
CA GLU A 128 -12.27 -6.51 -8.14
C GLU A 128 -11.65 -5.83 -6.92
N ALA A 129 -10.33 -5.74 -6.89
CA ALA A 129 -9.62 -4.97 -5.88
C ALA A 129 -9.44 -3.54 -6.38
N LYS A 130 -9.84 -2.55 -5.57
CA LYS A 130 -9.55 -1.13 -5.78
C LYS A 130 -8.46 -0.73 -4.79
N ILE A 131 -7.25 -0.52 -5.30
CA ILE A 131 -6.10 -0.10 -4.50
C ILE A 131 -6.01 1.42 -4.51
N GLU A 132 -5.79 2.00 -3.33
CA GLU A 132 -5.37 3.40 -3.19
C GLU A 132 -4.00 3.46 -2.52
N ILE A 133 -3.18 4.40 -2.96
CA ILE A 133 -1.83 4.62 -2.43
C ILE A 133 -1.66 6.09 -2.10
N LEU A 134 -1.34 6.40 -0.85
CA LEU A 134 -0.85 7.71 -0.46
C LEU A 134 0.66 7.63 -0.24
N VAL A 135 1.42 8.41 -1.00
CA VAL A 135 2.87 8.42 -0.96
C VAL A 135 3.38 9.81 -0.61
N GLY A 136 4.32 9.88 0.33
CA GLY A 136 5.04 11.09 0.73
C GLY A 136 6.53 10.92 0.48
N ARG A 137 7.16 11.96 -0.09
CA ARG A 137 8.56 11.92 -0.52
C ARG A 137 9.34 13.11 -0.01
N ASP A 138 10.59 12.84 0.37
CA ASP A 138 11.54 13.89 0.68
C ASP A 138 12.15 14.42 -0.62
N ALA A 139 12.38 15.73 -0.73
CA ALA A 139 13.36 16.20 -1.71
C ALA A 139 14.73 15.93 -1.13
N LEU A 140 15.71 15.70 -2.01
CA LEU A 140 17.11 15.64 -1.61
C LEU A 140 17.44 16.82 -0.70
N GLN A 141 17.96 16.54 0.50
CA GLN A 141 18.80 17.49 1.19
C GLN A 141 19.97 17.77 0.23
N PRO A 142 20.29 19.03 -0.11
CA PRO A 142 21.50 19.31 -0.88
C PRO A 142 22.66 18.67 -0.13
N SER A 143 23.53 17.96 -0.84
CA SER A 143 24.79 17.48 -0.28
C SER A 143 25.47 18.68 0.39
N ALA A 144 25.71 18.58 1.69
CA ALA A 144 26.56 19.53 2.41
C ALA A 144 28.02 19.36 1.95
#